data_AF-A0A8D8PBK3-F1
#
_entry.id   AF-A0A8D8PBK3-F1
#
_cell.length_a   1.000
_cell.length_b   1.000
_cell.length_c   1.000
_cell.angle_alpha   90.00
_cell.angle_beta   90.00
_cell.angle_gamma   90.00
#
_symmetry.space_group_name_H-M   'P 1'
#
loop_
_entity.id
_entity.type
_entity.pdbx_description
1 polymer ?
#
loop_
_entity_poly.entity_id
_entity_poly.type
_entity_poly.pdbx_seq_one_letter_code
_entity_poly.pdbx_strand_id
1 'polypeptide(L)'
;KGKIHQGYRCKCCEIIVHKGCISSTGRCKQNQSPPPVCDRLLSEFNWFVGSMDRDAATHKLEKKKSGTYLLRVRPQGASNSYETIYALSLKTDSKVIKHMKI
;
A
#
# COMPACT_ATOMS: atom_id res chain seq x y z
N LYS A 1 -15.96 9.59 28.14
CA LYS A 1 -15.01 8.56 28.64
C LYS A 1 -14.62 7.65 27.47
N GLY A 2 -13.44 7.83 26.88
CA GLY A 2 -13.02 7.10 25.68
C GLY A 2 -12.62 5.67 25.99
N LYS A 3 -13.26 4.68 25.35
CA LYS A 3 -12.79 3.29 25.33
C LYS A 3 -11.61 3.21 24.37
N ILE A 4 -10.40 3.34 24.89
CA ILE A 4 -9.20 3.01 24.13
C ILE A 4 -9.15 1.49 24.01
N HIS A 5 -9.44 0.97 22.82
CA HIS A 5 -9.23 -0.43 22.48
C HIS A 5 -7.73 -0.67 22.40
N GLN A 6 -7.12 -1.02 23.53
CA GLN A 6 -5.72 -1.45 23.57
C GLN A 6 -5.60 -2.68 22.68
N GLY A 7 -4.94 -2.53 21.54
CA GLY A 7 -4.67 -3.64 20.64
C GLY A 7 -3.82 -4.70 21.33
N TYR A 8 -3.94 -5.94 20.87
CA TYR A 8 -3.13 -7.06 21.31
C TYR A 8 -1.84 -7.07 20.47
N ARG A 9 -0.70 -7.06 21.15
CA ARG A 9 0.63 -7.16 20.52
C ARG A 9 1.03 -8.63 20.35
N CYS A 10 1.29 -9.04 19.12
CA CYS A 10 1.89 -10.35 18.86
C CYS A 10 3.36 -10.36 19.28
N LYS A 11 3.78 -11.28 20.15
CA LYS A 11 5.19 -11.41 20.57
C LYS A 11 6.10 -11.93 19.45
N CYS A 12 5.55 -12.57 18.42
CA CYS A 12 6.32 -13.15 17.31
C CYS A 12 6.55 -12.15 16.16
N CYS A 13 5.54 -11.35 15.81
CA CYS A 13 5.58 -10.44 14.65
C CYS A 13 5.55 -8.95 15.04
N GLU A 14 5.43 -8.65 16.34
CA GLU A 14 5.37 -7.30 16.93
C GLU A 14 4.22 -6.39 16.46
N ILE A 15 3.36 -6.87 15.57
CA ILE A 15 2.18 -6.16 15.11
C ILE A 15 1.13 -6.03 16.23
N ILE A 16 0.41 -4.91 16.23
CA ILE A 16 -0.66 -4.59 17.19
C ILE A 16 -1.99 -4.58 16.46
N VAL A 17 -2.95 -5.39 16.92
CA VAL A 17 -4.25 -5.59 16.26
C VAL A 17 -5.38 -5.82 17.27
N HIS A 18 -6.64 -5.63 16.88
CA HIS A 18 -7.77 -5.97 17.76
C HIS A 18 -7.83 -7.48 18.05
N LYS A 19 -8.46 -7.87 19.17
CA LYS A 19 -8.61 -9.28 19.58
C LYS A 19 -9.21 -10.16 18.49
N GLY A 20 -10.24 -9.65 17.79
CA GLY A 20 -10.90 -10.38 16.71
C GLY A 20 -10.06 -10.48 15.44
N CYS A 21 -9.17 -9.53 15.21
CA CYS A 21 -8.30 -9.50 14.03
C CYS A 21 -7.04 -10.36 14.22
N ILE A 22 -6.63 -10.64 15.46
CA ILE A 22 -5.36 -11.33 15.78
C ILE A 22 -5.19 -12.67 15.05
N SER A 23 -6.27 -13.44 14.93
CA SER A 23 -6.27 -14.75 14.26
C SER A 23 -6.12 -14.64 12.75
N SER A 24 -6.54 -13.52 12.16
CA SER A 24 -6.55 -13.28 10.71
C SER A 24 -5.38 -12.43 10.20
N THR A 25 -4.69 -11.70 11.08
CA THR A 25 -3.62 -10.76 10.71
C THR A 25 -2.22 -11.23 11.09
N GLY A 26 -2.10 -12.38 11.77
CA GLY A 26 -0.83 -12.92 12.25
C GLY A 26 0.00 -13.54 11.12
N ARG A 27 1.17 -12.94 10.83
CA ARG A 27 2.21 -13.54 9.97
C ARG A 27 2.87 -14.78 10.61
N CYS A 28 2.71 -14.97 11.92
CA CYS A 28 3.33 -16.02 12.73
C CYS A 28 2.88 -17.46 12.42
N LYS A 29 1.94 -17.65 11.48
CA LYS A 29 1.61 -18.98 10.92
C LYS A 29 1.87 -19.11 9.41
N GLN A 30 2.32 -18.04 8.76
CA GLN A 30 2.77 -18.09 7.38
C GLN A 30 4.29 -18.30 7.40
N ASN A 31 4.75 -19.51 7.06
CA ASN A 31 6.15 -19.81 6.73
C ASN A 31 6.54 -19.11 5.42
N GLN A 32 6.35 -17.81 5.36
CA GLN A 32 6.78 -16.99 4.25
C GLN A 32 7.64 -15.91 4.89
N SER A 33 8.96 -16.07 4.78
CA SER A 33 9.81 -14.90 4.59
C SER A 33 9.06 -13.98 3.63
N PRO A 34 8.85 -12.69 3.92
CA PRO A 34 8.27 -11.79 2.92
C PRO A 34 9.06 -12.05 1.63
N PRO A 35 8.39 -12.52 0.57
CA PRO A 35 9.12 -12.90 -0.63
C PRO A 35 9.97 -11.70 -1.02
N PRO A 36 11.25 -11.89 -1.41
CA PRO A 36 12.00 -10.79 -1.97
C PRO A 36 11.11 -10.21 -3.06
N VAL A 37 10.68 -8.97 -2.88
CA VAL A 37 9.69 -8.34 -3.77
C VAL A 37 10.43 -8.08 -5.07
N CYS A 38 10.53 -9.10 -5.91
CA CYS A 38 10.97 -8.95 -7.27
C CYS A 38 9.82 -8.32 -8.05
N ASP A 39 10.13 -7.44 -9.00
CA ASP A 39 9.11 -6.71 -9.78
C ASP A 39 8.07 -7.64 -10.44
N ARG A 40 8.44 -8.91 -10.70
CA ARG A 40 7.53 -9.96 -11.18
C ARG A 40 6.35 -10.22 -10.25
N LEU A 41 6.55 -10.18 -8.92
CA LEU A 41 5.48 -10.41 -7.94
C LEU A 41 4.57 -9.20 -7.77
N LEU A 42 5.02 -7.99 -8.13
CA LEU A 42 4.17 -6.80 -8.03
C LEU A 42 2.89 -6.95 -8.87
N SER A 43 3.01 -7.60 -10.04
CA SER A 43 1.88 -7.89 -10.93
C SER A 43 0.79 -8.76 -10.31
N GLU A 44 1.09 -9.52 -9.25
CA GLU A 44 0.12 -10.38 -8.55
C GLU A 44 -0.77 -9.58 -7.57
N PHE A 45 -0.38 -8.35 -7.22
CA PHE A 45 -1.13 -7.52 -6.29
C PHE A 45 -2.11 -6.60 -7.02
N ASN A 46 -3.38 -6.62 -6.61
CA ASN A 46 -4.44 -5.78 -7.17
C ASN A 46 -4.19 -4.26 -7.06
N TRP A 47 -3.30 -3.85 -6.15
CA TRP A 47 -2.93 -2.45 -5.97
C TRP A 47 -1.81 -2.01 -6.91
N PHE A 48 -1.14 -2.91 -7.63
CA PHE A 48 -0.17 -2.57 -8.65
C PHE A 48 -0.85 -2.45 -10.02
N VAL A 49 -0.54 -1.38 -10.75
CA VAL A 49 -1.20 -1.08 -12.03
C VAL A 49 -0.23 -0.96 -13.20
N GLY A 50 1.02 -1.36 -13.03
CA GLY A 50 2.04 -1.27 -14.07
C GLY A 50 2.38 0.17 -14.45
N SER A 51 2.77 0.37 -15.71
CA SER A 51 3.08 1.69 -16.26
C SER A 51 1.81 2.56 -16.33
N MET A 52 1.79 3.63 -15.54
CA MET A 52 0.65 4.56 -15.49
C MET A 52 1.14 5.95 -15.09
N ASP A 53 0.69 6.98 -15.81
CA ASP A 53 1.00 8.37 -15.52
C ASP A 53 0.16 8.93 -14.34
N ARG A 54 0.38 10.20 -14.02
CA ARG A 54 -0.29 10.89 -12.92
C ARG A 54 -1.79 11.05 -13.18
N ASP A 55 -2.18 11.41 -14.39
CA ASP A 55 -3.53 11.83 -14.73
C ASP A 55 -4.45 10.61 -14.87
N ALA A 56 -3.95 9.54 -15.48
CA ALA A 56 -4.62 8.24 -15.52
C ALA A 56 -4.87 7.68 -14.11
N ALA A 57 -3.90 7.81 -13.20
CA ALA A 57 -4.06 7.40 -11.80
C ALA A 57 -5.12 8.26 -11.08
N THR A 58 -5.13 9.57 -11.33
CA THR A 58 -6.12 10.49 -10.77
C THR A 58 -7.53 10.10 -11.19
N HIS A 59 -7.77 9.98 -12.50
CA HIS A 59 -9.08 9.63 -13.04
C HIS A 59 -9.57 8.27 -12.53
N LYS A 60 -8.66 7.28 -12.38
CA LYS A 60 -9.00 5.95 -11.85
C LYS A 60 -9.41 5.98 -10.37
N LEU A 61 -8.82 6.87 -9.57
CA LEU A 61 -9.09 7.02 -8.14
C LEU A 61 -10.23 8.00 -7.82
N GLU A 62 -10.58 8.91 -8.72
CA GLU A 62 -11.62 9.94 -8.51
C GLU A 62 -12.95 9.36 -8.02
N LYS A 63 -13.39 8.26 -8.64
CA LYS A 63 -14.67 7.58 -8.35
C LYS A 63 -14.54 6.50 -7.28
N LYS A 64 -13.40 6.42 -6.57
CA LYS A 64 -13.14 5.42 -5.53
C LYS A 64 -13.26 6.02 -4.14
N LYS A 65 -13.40 5.16 -3.13
CA LYS A 65 -13.50 5.56 -1.72
C LYS A 65 -12.18 6.16 -1.23
N SER A 66 -12.24 7.08 -0.29
CA SER A 66 -11.07 7.58 0.44
C SER A 66 -10.27 6.42 1.05
N GLY A 67 -8.94 6.51 1.00
CA GLY A 67 -8.04 5.42 1.38
C GLY A 67 -7.72 4.45 0.25
N THR A 68 -8.39 4.52 -0.90
CA THR A 68 -8.02 3.72 -2.08
C THR A 68 -6.70 4.22 -2.64
N TYR A 69 -5.77 3.30 -2.89
CA TYR A 69 -4.46 3.62 -3.45
C TYR A 69 -4.08 2.67 -4.59
N LEU A 70 -3.08 3.08 -5.35
CA LEU A 70 -2.40 2.24 -6.33
C LEU A 70 -0.92 2.57 -6.41
N LEU A 71 -0.09 1.55 -6.66
CA LEU A 71 1.31 1.67 -7.02
C LEU A 71 1.44 1.63 -8.54
N ARG A 72 2.14 2.59 -9.12
CA ARG A 72 2.39 2.69 -10.57
C ARG A 72 3.88 2.86 -10.87
N VAL A 73 4.29 2.36 -12.03
CA VAL A 73 5.56 2.70 -12.68
C VAL A 73 5.37 4.01 -13.44
N ARG A 74 6.26 4.98 -13.23
CA ARG A 74 6.24 6.27 -13.91
C ARG A 74 6.76 6.07 -15.34
N PRO A 75 5.99 6.41 -16.39
CA PRO A 75 6.46 6.28 -17.78
C PRO A 75 7.72 7.11 -18.08
N GLN A 76 7.87 8.24 -17.39
CA GLN A 76 9.06 9.11 -17.48
C GLN A 76 10.31 8.51 -16.78
N GLY A 77 10.15 7.46 -15.97
CA GLY A 77 11.23 6.86 -15.19
C GLY A 77 11.65 7.66 -13.95
N ALA A 78 12.88 7.43 -13.51
CA ALA A 78 13.50 8.13 -12.40
C ALA A 78 13.98 9.52 -12.84
N SER A 79 13.73 10.56 -12.04
CA SER A 79 14.23 11.91 -12.39
C SER A 79 15.74 12.07 -12.15
N ASN A 80 16.32 11.20 -11.32
CA ASN A 80 17.76 11.10 -11.06
C ASN A 80 18.11 9.68 -10.62
N SER A 81 19.40 9.38 -10.46
CA SER A 81 19.91 8.05 -10.14
C SER A 81 19.55 7.52 -8.74
N TYR A 82 19.06 8.37 -7.85
CA TYR A 82 18.69 8.00 -6.47
C TYR A 82 17.18 7.80 -6.29
N GLU A 83 16.38 8.14 -7.30
CA GLU A 83 14.93 7.92 -7.28
C GLU A 83 14.57 6.58 -7.91
N THR A 84 13.52 5.93 -7.39
CA THR A 84 12.94 4.77 -8.06
C THR A 84 12.05 5.19 -9.22
N ILE A 85 11.72 4.27 -10.12
CA ILE A 85 10.72 4.46 -11.18
C ILE A 85 9.27 4.42 -10.66
N TYR A 86 9.05 4.19 -9.37
CA TYR A 86 7.73 3.94 -8.81
C TYR A 86 7.08 5.20 -8.22
N ALA A 87 5.75 5.22 -8.17
CA ALA A 87 4.98 6.22 -7.45
C ALA A 87 3.73 5.62 -6.81
N LEU A 88 3.43 6.07 -5.59
CA LEU A 88 2.19 5.75 -4.89
C LEU A 88 1.16 6.87 -5.14
N SER A 89 -0.05 6.50 -5.53
CA SER A 89 -1.18 7.44 -5.66
C SER A 89 -2.30 7.05 -4.69
N LEU A 90 -2.81 8.00 -3.92
CA LEU A 90 -3.76 7.77 -2.82
C LEU A 90 -4.94 8.76 -2.90
N LYS A 91 -6.18 8.25 -2.85
CA LYS A 91 -7.40 9.04 -2.69
C LYS A 91 -7.55 9.48 -1.24
N THR A 92 -7.54 10.79 -1.00
CA THR A 92 -7.86 11.36 0.32
C THR A 92 -9.35 11.68 0.45
N ASP A 93 -9.76 11.87 1.69
CA ASP A 93 -11.07 12.35 2.15
C ASP A 93 -11.49 13.70 1.54
N SER A 94 -10.53 14.60 1.31
CA SER A 94 -10.75 15.90 0.65
C SER A 94 -11.02 15.84 -0.86
N LYS A 95 -11.36 14.66 -1.40
CA LYS A 95 -11.44 14.36 -2.85
C LYS A 95 -10.14 14.55 -3.64
N VAL A 96 -9.04 14.97 -2.99
CA VAL A 96 -7.72 15.15 -3.61
C VAL A 96 -7.04 13.80 -3.83
N ILE A 97 -6.28 13.68 -4.92
CA ILE A 97 -5.36 12.55 -5.14
C ILE A 97 -3.96 13.03 -4.80
N LYS A 98 -3.32 12.37 -3.84
CA LYS A 98 -1.91 12.63 -3.51
C LYS A 98 -1.03 11.65 -4.28
N HIS A 99 0.04 12.16 -4.88
CA HIS A 99 1.05 11.36 -5.56
C HIS A 99 2.40 11.53 -4.87
N MET A 100 3.07 10.42 -4.57
CA MET A 100 4.35 10.41 -3.88
C MET A 100 5.34 9.56 -4.66
N LYS A 101 6.56 10.08 -4.87
CA LYS A 101 7.69 9.27 -5.31
C LYS A 101 8.14 8.43 -4.12
N ILE A 102 8.52 7.19 -4.38
CA ILE A 102 9.05 6.26 -3.38
C ILE A 102 10.37 5.69 -3.85
#